data_AF-A0A519SWI7-F1
#
_entry.id   AF-A0A519SWI7-F1
#
_cell.length_a   1.000
_cell.length_b   1.000
_cell.length_c   1.000
_cell.angle_alpha   90.00
_cell.angle_beta   90.00
_cell.angle_gamma   90.00
#
_symmetry.space_group_name_H-M   'P 1'
#
loop_
_entity.id
_entity.type
_entity.pdbx_description
1 polymer ?
#
loop_
_entity_poly.entity_id
_entity_poly.type
_entity_poly.pdbx_seq_one_letter_code
_entity_poly.pdbx_strand_id
1 'polypeptide(L)'
;MKYYKLLQNLYPSKVEDELNELAEDGWIVKSFTTITEGEDNWNIKYHVLLEKDDSNDDTNTSIVEAIDDVNGKITEMDEGFRTLRESLRDIRGSLSEISSTLDQISNNTDR
;
A
#
# COMPACT_ATOMS: atom_id res chain seq x y z
N MET A 1 14.16 25.70 12.20
CA MET A 1 15.06 24.81 11.43
C MET A 1 14.34 23.46 11.39
N LYS A 2 13.97 22.94 10.22
CA LYS A 2 13.08 21.77 10.14
C LYS A 2 13.86 20.49 10.49
N TYR A 3 13.57 19.88 11.64
CA TYR A 3 14.17 18.60 12.02
C TYR A 3 13.25 17.46 11.56
N TYR A 4 13.77 16.58 10.72
CA TYR A 4 13.13 15.33 10.35
C TYR A 4 13.94 14.18 10.96
N LYS A 5 13.28 13.25 11.63
CA LYS A 5 13.91 12.02 12.13
C LYS A 5 13.40 10.86 11.29
N LEU A 6 14.31 10.15 10.63
CA LEU A 6 13.99 8.89 9.96
C LEU A 6 14.17 7.76 10.98
N LEU A 7 13.08 7.10 11.33
CA LEU A 7 13.11 5.90 12.17
C LEU A 7 13.56 4.71 11.32
N GLN A 8 14.86 4.41 11.36
CA GLN A 8 15.45 3.24 10.68
C GLN A 8 15.84 2.17 11.71
N ASN A 9 15.77 0.89 11.33
CA ASN A 9 16.20 -0.27 12.13
C ASN A 9 15.45 -0.49 13.45
N LEU A 10 14.18 -0.09 13.52
CA LEU A 10 13.31 -0.41 14.64
C LEU A 10 12.69 -1.79 14.48
N TYR A 11 12.78 -2.61 15.53
CA TYR A 11 11.98 -3.83 15.62
C TYR A 11 10.49 -3.46 15.62
N PRO A 12 9.62 -4.18 14.88
CA PRO A 12 8.20 -3.87 14.80
C PRO A 12 7.52 -3.72 16.16
N SER A 13 7.98 -4.48 17.17
CA SER A 13 7.46 -4.45 18.53
C SER A 13 7.78 -3.18 19.33
N LYS A 14 8.74 -2.37 18.90
CA LYS A 14 9.17 -1.13 19.58
C LYS A 14 8.77 0.15 18.83
N VAL A 15 8.28 0.00 17.60
CA VAL A 15 7.86 1.12 16.77
C VAL A 15 6.75 1.91 17.46
N GLU A 16 5.74 1.21 17.98
CA GLU A 16 4.58 1.87 18.59
C GLU A 16 4.95 2.67 19.84
N ASP A 17 5.84 2.14 20.68
CA ASP A 17 6.35 2.84 21.87
C ASP A 17 7.12 4.12 21.48
N GLU A 18 8.03 4.04 20.51
CA GLU A 18 8.82 5.22 20.09
C GLU A 18 7.96 6.28 19.38
N LEU A 19 6.91 5.87 18.66
CA LEU A 19 5.93 6.80 18.07
C LEU A 19 5.11 7.51 19.16
N ASN A 20 4.73 6.79 20.22
CA ASN A 20 3.98 7.37 21.34
C ASN A 20 4.84 8.38 22.11
N GLU A 21 6.11 8.06 22.39
CA GLU A 21 7.05 9.00 23.02
C GLU A 21 7.22 10.29 22.19
N LEU A 22 7.39 10.14 20.87
CA LEU A 22 7.51 11.30 19.98
C LEU A 22 6.23 12.15 19.95
N ALA A 23 5.06 11.52 19.98
CA ALA A 23 3.79 12.23 20.06
C ALA A 23 3.64 13.01 21.38
N GLU A 24 4.10 12.45 22.51
CA GLU A 24 4.14 13.12 23.82
C GLU A 24 5.11 14.32 23.82
N ASP A 25 6.23 14.22 23.09
CA ASP A 25 7.18 15.31 22.87
C ASP A 25 6.68 16.39 21.88
N GLY A 26 5.43 16.28 21.43
CA GLY A 26 4.79 17.26 20.55
C GLY A 26 5.07 17.03 19.07
N TRP A 27 5.57 15.86 18.65
CA TRP A 27 5.67 15.54 17.23
C TRP A 27 4.32 15.09 16.67
N ILE A 28 4.01 15.51 15.46
CA ILE A 28 2.93 14.92 14.68
C ILE A 28 3.47 13.64 14.04
N VAL A 29 2.84 12.53 14.39
CA VAL A 29 3.25 11.19 13.97
C VAL A 29 2.18 10.60 13.07
N LYS A 30 2.55 10.24 11.83
CA LYS A 30 1.67 9.55 10.88
C LYS A 30 2.34 8.29 10.35
N SER A 31 1.70 7.14 10.59
CA SER A 31 2.13 5.85 10.04
C SER A 31 1.31 5.51 8.80
N PHE A 32 1.95 5.01 7.74
CA PHE A 32 1.27 4.39 6.61
C PHE A 32 1.87 3.02 6.34
N THR A 33 1.00 2.09 5.95
CA THR A 33 1.38 0.71 5.64
C THR A 33 1.19 0.52 4.16
N THR A 34 2.24 0.11 3.46
CA THR A 34 2.10 -0.44 2.10
C THR A 34 1.96 -1.95 2.22
N ILE A 35 0.95 -2.47 1.56
CA ILE A 35 0.76 -3.90 1.38
C ILE A 35 1.40 -4.23 0.04
N THR A 36 2.56 -4.87 0.08
CA THR A 36 3.19 -5.40 -1.12
C THR A 36 2.60 -6.80 -1.39
N GLU A 37 2.23 -7.12 -2.64
CA GLU A 37 1.75 -8.47 -3.02
C GLU A 37 2.92 -9.41 -3.39
N GLY A 38 2.99 -10.61 -2.78
CA GLY A 38 4.03 -11.63 -2.97
C GLY A 38 4.09 -12.65 -1.83
N GLU A 39 4.63 -13.86 -2.05
CA GLU A 39 4.69 -14.94 -1.03
C GLU A 39 5.63 -14.61 0.16
N ASP A 40 6.58 -13.69 -0.04
CA ASP A 40 7.57 -13.26 0.95
C ASP A 40 7.37 -11.79 1.39
N ASN A 41 6.13 -11.34 1.58
CA ASN A 41 5.87 -9.94 1.91
C ASN A 41 5.64 -9.66 3.39
N TRP A 42 6.58 -8.91 3.97
CA TRP A 42 6.34 -8.17 5.20
C TRP A 42 5.71 -6.83 4.83
N ASN A 43 4.51 -6.55 5.35
CA ASN A 43 3.89 -5.23 5.26
C ASN A 43 4.92 -4.17 5.69
N ILE A 44 5.32 -3.29 4.77
CA ILE A 44 6.29 -2.25 5.09
C ILE A 44 5.52 -1.06 5.68
N LYS A 45 5.83 -0.73 6.92
CA LYS A 45 5.24 0.41 7.63
C LYS A 45 6.21 1.57 7.64
N TYR A 46 5.84 2.67 6.99
CA TYR A 46 6.58 3.93 7.00
C TYR A 46 5.97 4.88 8.02
N HIS A 47 6.80 5.74 8.59
CA HIS A 47 6.39 6.74 9.58
C HIS A 47 6.95 8.10 9.17
N VAL A 48 6.08 9.11 9.10
CA VAL A 48 6.47 10.51 8.92
C VAL A 48 6.33 11.21 10.26
N LEU A 49 7.40 11.90 10.64
CA LEU A 49 7.52 12.67 11.88
C LEU A 49 7.67 14.14 11.51
N LEU A 50 6.78 14.98 12.02
CA LEU A 50 6.81 16.43 11.84
C LEU A 50 6.83 17.11 13.21
N GLU A 51 7.82 17.95 13.46
CA GLU A 51 7.90 18.75 14.68
C GLU A 51 6.76 19.78 14.69
N LYS A 52 5.97 19.82 15.78
CA LYS A 52 4.94 20.84 15.96
C LYS A 52 5.60 22.16 16.34
N ASP A 53 5.76 23.02 15.35
CA ASP A 53 6.19 24.41 15.53
C ASP A 53 4.94 25.30 15.37
N ASP A 54 4.58 26.04 16.42
CA ASP A 54 3.40 26.94 16.44
C ASP A 54 3.46 28.00 15.32
N SER A 55 4.63 28.28 14.75
CA SER A 55 4.79 29.19 13.60
C SER A 55 4.50 28.54 12.24
N ASN A 56 4.38 27.21 12.18
CA ASN A 56 4.19 26.42 10.95
C ASN A 56 2.94 25.52 11.00
N ASP A 57 2.01 25.75 11.93
CA ASP A 57 0.84 24.89 12.19
C ASP A 57 0.01 24.64 10.92
N ASP A 58 -0.25 25.69 10.12
CA ASP A 58 -0.95 25.58 8.84
C ASP A 58 -0.20 24.75 7.80
N THR A 59 1.14 24.86 7.76
CA THR A 59 1.97 24.14 6.77
C THR A 59 2.10 22.67 7.13
N ASN A 60 2.28 22.35 8.41
CA ASN A 60 2.33 20.98 8.88
C ASN A 60 0.98 20.29 8.70
N THR A 61 -0.12 21.00 9.00
CA THR A 61 -1.48 20.51 8.75
C THR A 61 -1.69 20.20 7.27
N SER A 62 -1.31 21.12 6.37
CA SER A 62 -1.43 20.91 4.92
C SER A 62 -0.60 19.72 4.41
N ILE A 63 0.61 19.51 4.96
CA ILE A 63 1.45 18.36 4.61
C ILE A 63 0.79 17.05 5.07
N VAL A 64 0.20 17.03 6.27
CA VAL A 64 -0.51 15.86 6.79
C VAL A 64 -1.72 15.52 5.91
N GLU A 65 -2.51 16.53 5.54
CA GLU A 65 -3.66 16.34 4.64
C GLU A 65 -3.23 15.81 3.27
N ALA A 66 -2.14 16.34 2.70
CA ALA A 66 -1.60 15.86 1.44
C ALA A 66 -1.10 14.41 1.52
N ILE A 67 -0.49 14.01 2.64
CA ILE A 67 -0.09 12.63 2.89
C ILE A 67 -1.32 11.71 2.98
N ASP A 68 -2.36 12.13 3.71
CA ASP A 68 -3.59 11.36 3.84
C ASP A 68 -4.30 11.18 2.47
N ASP A 69 -4.34 12.22 1.63
CA ASP A 69 -4.88 12.17 0.26
C ASP A 69 -4.09 11.20 -0.64
N VAL A 70 -2.76 11.28 -0.61
CA VAL A 70 -1.89 10.36 -1.38
C VAL A 70 -2.10 8.91 -0.91
N ASN A 71 -2.23 8.68 0.40
CA ASN A 71 -2.46 7.35 0.94
C ASN A 71 -3.84 6.78 0.54
N GLY A 72 -4.87 7.64 0.51
CA GLY A 72 -6.18 7.27 -0.03
C GLY A 72 -6.09 6.82 -1.49
N LYS A 73 -5.41 7.59 -2.34
CA LYS A 73 -5.21 7.25 -3.76
C LYS A 73 -4.42 5.96 -3.97
N ILE A 74 -3.40 5.70 -3.15
CA ILE A 74 -2.66 4.43 -3.19
C ILE A 74 -3.58 3.26 -2.86
N THR A 75 -4.41 3.40 -1.83
CA THR A 75 -5.39 2.37 -1.44
C THR A 75 -6.37 2.08 -2.57
N GLU A 76 -6.92 3.12 -3.20
CA GLU A 76 -7.81 2.97 -4.36
C GLU A 76 -7.12 2.30 -5.55
N MET A 77 -5.85 2.62 -5.82
CA MET A 77 -5.07 1.98 -6.86
C MET A 77 -4.85 0.49 -6.59
N ASP A 78 -4.54 0.12 -5.34
CA ASP A 78 -4.35 -1.27 -4.94
C ASP A 78 -5.63 -2.09 -5.09
N GLU A 79 -6.78 -1.54 -4.70
CA GLU A 79 -8.09 -2.16 -4.96
C GLU A 79 -8.34 -2.35 -6.46
N GLY A 80 -8.02 -1.33 -7.27
CA GLY A 80 -8.12 -1.41 -8.73
C GLY A 80 -7.24 -2.52 -9.33
N PHE A 81 -6.01 -2.66 -8.87
CA PHE A 81 -5.11 -3.74 -9.30
C PHE A 81 -5.66 -5.13 -8.92
N ARG A 82 -6.24 -5.28 -7.73
CA ARG A 82 -6.88 -6.53 -7.31
C ARG A 82 -8.03 -6.92 -8.24
N THR A 83 -8.92 -5.98 -8.56
CA THR A 83 -10.02 -6.21 -9.51
C THR A 83 -9.53 -6.59 -10.91
N LEU A 84 -8.48 -5.91 -11.40
CA LEU A 84 -7.86 -6.25 -12.69
C LEU A 84 -7.28 -7.67 -12.69
N ARG A 85 -6.66 -8.08 -11.59
CA ARG A 85 -6.07 -9.42 -11.43
C ARG A 85 -7.13 -10.52 -11.44
N GLU A 86 -8.25 -10.30 -10.76
CA GLU A 86 -9.41 -11.19 -10.79
C GLU A 86 -9.96 -11.31 -12.21
N SER A 87 -10.14 -10.18 -12.89
CA SER A 87 -10.59 -10.14 -14.30
C SER A 87 -9.66 -10.92 -15.24
N LEU A 88 -8.33 -10.77 -15.09
CA LEU A 88 -7.35 -11.52 -15.88
C LEU A 88 -7.39 -13.02 -15.60
N ARG A 89 -7.64 -13.42 -14.35
CA ARG A 89 -7.80 -14.83 -13.97
C ARG A 89 -9.01 -15.44 -14.67
N ASP A 90 -10.13 -14.72 -14.70
CA ASP A 90 -11.35 -15.18 -15.35
C ASP A 90 -11.16 -15.31 -16.87
N ILE A 91 -10.57 -14.30 -17.51
CA ILE A 91 -10.22 -14.34 -18.94
C ILE A 91 -9.34 -15.54 -19.27
N ARG A 92 -8.32 -15.82 -18.44
CA ARG A 92 -7.45 -16.98 -18.62
C ARG A 92 -8.23 -18.29 -18.49
N GLY A 93 -9.19 -18.37 -17.58
CA GLY A 93 -10.10 -19.50 -17.43
C GLY A 93 -10.91 -19.72 -18.71
N SER A 94 -11.60 -18.69 -19.19
CA SER A 94 -12.39 -18.78 -20.43
C SER A 94 -11.55 -19.15 -21.65
N LEU A 95 -10.34 -18.61 -21.79
CA LEU A 95 -9.43 -19.00 -22.88
C LEU A 95 -9.07 -20.48 -22.83
N SER A 96 -8.85 -21.04 -21.63
CA SER A 96 -8.59 -22.46 -21.46
C SER A 96 -9.78 -23.33 -21.90
N GLU A 97 -11.00 -22.91 -21.58
CA GLU A 97 -12.23 -23.62 -21.98
C GLU A 97 -12.45 -23.57 -23.49
N ILE A 98 -12.22 -22.42 -24.11
CA ILE A 98 -12.30 -22.25 -25.57
C ILE A 98 -11.26 -23.13 -26.26
N SER A 99 -10.02 -23.15 -25.78
CA SER A 99 -8.96 -24.00 -26.32
C SER A 99 -9.36 -25.48 -26.25
N SER A 100 -9.86 -25.94 -25.10
CA SER A 100 -10.31 -27.32 -24.95
C SER A 100 -11.47 -27.67 -25.89
N THR A 101 -12.37 -26.71 -26.16
CA THR A 101 -13.49 -26.92 -27.08
C THR A 101 -13.00 -27.03 -28.53
N LEU A 102 -12.06 -26.17 -28.93
CA LEU A 102 -11.45 -26.22 -30.26
C LEU A 102 -10.72 -27.54 -30.50
N ASP A 103 -9.97 -28.02 -29.50
CA ASP A 103 -9.28 -29.33 -29.58
C ASP A 103 -10.28 -30.47 -29.78
N GLN A 104 -11.43 -30.45 -29.09
CA GLN A 104 -12.48 -31.45 -29.27
C GLN A 104 -13.10 -31.39 -30.67
N ILE A 105 -13.37 -30.20 -31.20
CA ILE A 105 -13.91 -30.02 -32.55
C ILE A 105 -12.93 -30.52 -33.60
N SER A 106 -11.64 -30.18 -33.48
CA SER A 106 -10.59 -30.64 -34.41
C SER A 106 -10.55 -32.16 -34.46
N ASN A 107 -10.49 -32.80 -33.29
CA ASN A 107 -10.45 -34.27 -33.18
C ASN A 107 -11.70 -34.97 -33.73
N ASN A 108 -12.85 -34.29 -33.73
CA ASN A 108 -14.09 -34.82 -34.31
C ASN A 108 -14.18 -34.62 -35.82
N THR A 109 -13.46 -33.64 -36.38
CA THR A 109 -13.48 -33.32 -37.81
C THR A 109 -12.45 -34.16 -38.59
N ASP A 110 -11.38 -34.62 -37.92
CA ASP A 110 -10.35 -35.51 -38.48
C ASP A 110 -10.75 -37.01 -38.51
N ARG A 111 -11.99 -37.35 -38.14
CA ARG A 111 -12.57 -38.71 -38.13
C ARG A 111 -13.55 -38.93 -39.27
#